data_AF-A0A2H0V4X6-F1
#
_entry.id   AF-A0A2H0V4X6-F1
#
_cell.length_a   1.000
_cell.length_b   1.000
_cell.length_c   1.000
_cell.angle_alpha   90.00
_cell.angle_beta   90.00
_cell.angle_gamma   90.00
#
_symmetry.space_group_name_H-M   'P 1'
#
loop_
_entity.id
_entity.type
_entity.pdbx_description
1 polymer ?
#
loop_
_entity_poly.entity_id
_entity_poly.type
_entity_poly.pdbx_seq_one_letter_code
_entity_poly.pdbx_strand_id
1 'polypeptide(L)'
;MKKVLVSVIVFMMSLMILSCGSDKKICFVNDDGEKECHVFQQYGLFDQDKQNPNVEYKVVTGNVVWGILGFEMGLIPPVVLFGWYLYEPVGAKAPGQPGARD
;
A
#
# COMPACT_ATOMS: atom_id res chain seq x y z
N MET A 1 4.38 3.14 37.78
CA MET A 1 3.26 3.14 36.82
C MET A 1 3.37 4.26 35.78
N LYS A 2 3.49 5.54 36.14
CA LYS A 2 3.60 6.65 35.16
C LYS A 2 4.73 6.49 34.12
N LYS A 3 5.90 6.00 34.52
CA LYS A 3 7.06 5.76 33.62
C LYS A 3 6.81 4.64 32.60
N VAL A 4 6.04 3.62 32.97
CA VAL A 4 5.68 2.50 32.08
C VAL A 4 4.62 2.94 31.08
N LEU A 5 3.61 3.69 31.54
CA LEU A 5 2.57 4.26 30.67
C LEU A 5 3.18 5.18 29.59
N VAL A 6 4.10 6.08 29.98
CA VAL A 6 4.78 6.98 29.04
C VAL A 6 5.63 6.19 28.04
N SER A 7 6.34 5.14 28.49
CA SER A 7 7.12 4.28 27.60
C SER A 7 6.24 3.60 26.55
N VAL A 8 5.10 3.05 26.95
CA VAL A 8 4.14 2.40 26.03
C VAL A 8 3.59 3.39 25.02
N ILE A 9 3.21 4.60 25.46
CA ILE A 9 2.67 5.64 24.57
C ILE A 9 3.72 6.10 23.54
N VAL A 10 4.96 6.33 23.96
CA VAL A 10 6.06 6.73 23.06
C VAL A 10 6.37 5.64 22.05
N PHE A 11 6.41 4.38 22.47
CA PHE A 11 6.60 3.24 21.58
C PHE A 11 5.47 3.13 20.55
N MET A 12 4.21 3.32 20.97
CA MET A 12 3.05 3.28 20.08
C MET A 12 3.06 4.45 19.07
N MET A 13 3.49 5.64 19.49
CA MET A 13 3.70 6.79 18.59
C MET A 13 4.80 6.53 17.55
N SER A 14 5.89 5.86 17.92
CA SER A 14 6.96 5.54 16.96
C SER A 14 6.55 4.53 15.89
N LEU A 15 5.58 3.64 16.19
CA LEU A 15 5.06 2.68 15.22
C LEU A 15 4.17 3.35 14.16
N MET A 16 3.59 4.52 14.44
CA MET A 16 2.67 5.21 13.51
C MET A 16 3.40 5.66 12.23
N ILE A 17 4.72 5.78 12.30
CA ILE A 17 5.60 6.20 11.19
C ILE A 17 5.77 5.08 10.15
N LEU A 18 5.42 3.82 10.48
CA LEU A 18 5.56 2.67 9.57
C LEU A 18 4.42 2.57 8.55
N SER A 19 3.32 3.30 8.73
CA SER A 19 2.19 3.36 7.80
C SER A 19 2.48 4.34 6.67
N CYS A 20 3.41 4.00 5.78
CA CYS A 20 3.67 4.79 4.58
C CYS A 20 3.30 3.95 3.37
N GLY A 21 2.22 4.34 2.71
CA GLY A 21 1.84 3.84 1.40
C GLY A 21 1.47 5.03 0.54
N SER A 22 1.92 5.05 -0.71
CA SER A 22 1.76 6.21 -1.59
C SER A 22 1.30 5.80 -2.98
N ASP A 23 0.48 6.65 -3.58
CA ASP A 23 0.25 6.64 -5.01
C ASP A 23 1.57 6.88 -5.75
N LYS A 24 1.73 6.25 -6.92
CA LYS A 24 2.97 6.33 -7.69
C LYS A 24 2.70 6.63 -9.16
N LYS A 25 3.48 7.57 -9.70
CA LYS A 25 3.52 7.85 -11.13
C LYS A 25 4.41 6.81 -11.82
N ILE A 26 3.84 6.03 -12.73
CA ILE A 26 4.55 5.01 -13.51
C ILE A 26 4.42 5.39 -14.98
N CYS A 27 5.54 5.31 -15.70
CA CYS A 27 5.61 5.60 -17.12
C CYS A 27 5.83 4.32 -17.93
N PHE A 28 5.02 4.12 -18.96
CA PHE A 28 5.17 3.07 -19.95
C PHE A 28 5.69 3.68 -21.26
N VAL A 29 6.39 2.88 -22.04
CA VAL A 29 6.77 3.23 -23.41
C VAL A 29 5.83 2.45 -24.32
N ASN A 30 5.13 3.14 -25.21
CA ASN A 30 4.29 2.51 -26.23
C ASN A 30 5.12 2.06 -27.44
N ASP A 31 4.53 1.28 -28.33
CA ASP A 31 5.15 0.79 -29.57
C ASP A 31 5.69 1.93 -30.47
N ASP A 32 5.04 3.10 -30.43
CA ASP A 32 5.45 4.30 -31.17
C ASP A 32 6.66 5.03 -30.54
N GLY A 33 7.19 4.51 -29.42
CA GLY A 33 8.29 5.12 -28.66
C GLY A 33 7.87 6.27 -27.73
N GLU A 34 6.57 6.57 -27.65
CA GLU A 34 6.03 7.60 -26.77
C GLU A 34 5.95 7.14 -25.31
N LYS A 35 6.28 8.05 -24.38
CA LYS A 35 6.22 7.79 -22.93
C LYS A 35 4.89 8.24 -22.35
N GLU A 36 4.04 7.30 -21.96
CA GLU A 36 2.79 7.55 -21.25
C GLU A 36 2.97 7.39 -19.75
N CYS A 37 2.75 8.45 -18.98
CA CYS A 37 2.87 8.40 -17.53
C CYS A 37 1.52 8.56 -16.84
N HIS A 38 1.13 7.57 -16.05
CA HIS A 38 -0.11 7.58 -15.28
C HIS A 38 0.17 7.51 -13.79
N VAL A 39 -0.69 8.14 -12.99
CA VAL A 39 -0.68 8.00 -11.53
C VAL A 39 -1.53 6.81 -11.18
N PHE A 40 -0.93 5.82 -10.53
CA PHE A 40 -1.62 4.65 -10.03
C PHE A 40 -1.86 4.81 -8.54
N GLN A 41 -3.09 4.50 -8.15
CA GLN A 41 -3.51 4.57 -6.76
C GLN A 41 -3.25 3.25 -6.05
N GLN A 42 -3.21 3.32 -4.73
CA GLN A 42 -3.32 2.15 -3.88
C GLN A 42 -4.68 1.47 -4.04
N TYR A 43 -4.75 0.19 -3.72
CA TYR A 43 -6.01 -0.54 -3.65
C TYR A 43 -5.97 -1.56 -2.50
N GLY A 44 -7.11 -2.13 -2.16
CA GLY A 44 -7.23 -3.19 -1.17
C GLY A 44 -8.25 -4.25 -1.54
N LEU A 45 -8.80 -4.90 -0.51
CA LEU A 45 -9.72 -6.03 -0.69
C LEU A 45 -11.07 -5.61 -1.28
N PHE A 46 -11.47 -4.35 -1.18
CA PHE A 46 -12.78 -3.88 -1.64
C PHE A 46 -12.77 -3.26 -3.02
N ASP A 47 -11.61 -2.89 -3.55
CA ASP A 47 -11.46 -2.27 -4.86
C ASP A 47 -10.36 -2.93 -5.69
N GLN A 48 -10.31 -4.27 -5.62
CA GLN A 48 -9.41 -5.10 -6.45
C GLN A 48 -9.59 -4.87 -7.95
N ASP A 49 -10.77 -4.41 -8.38
CA ASP A 49 -11.06 -4.03 -9.76
C ASP A 49 -10.23 -2.83 -10.25
N LYS A 50 -9.70 -2.00 -9.34
CA LYS A 50 -8.78 -0.90 -9.67
C LYS A 50 -7.34 -1.36 -9.91
N GLN A 51 -7.02 -2.63 -9.68
CA GLN A 51 -5.69 -3.18 -9.93
C GLN A 51 -5.38 -3.12 -11.43
N ASN A 52 -4.30 -2.43 -11.79
CA ASN A 52 -3.84 -2.41 -13.18
C ASN A 52 -2.96 -3.65 -13.47
N PRO A 53 -3.24 -4.44 -14.52
CA PRO A 53 -2.47 -5.64 -14.83
C PRO A 53 -1.02 -5.35 -15.22
N ASN A 54 -0.71 -4.17 -15.75
CA ASN A 54 0.64 -3.79 -16.21
C ASN A 54 1.52 -3.22 -15.08
N VAL A 55 0.94 -3.02 -13.89
CA VAL A 55 1.62 -2.44 -12.72
C VAL A 55 1.90 -3.54 -11.71
N GLU A 56 3.11 -3.51 -11.16
CA GLU A 56 3.49 -4.31 -10.01
C GLU A 56 3.03 -3.60 -8.73
N TYR A 57 2.38 -4.35 -7.86
CA TYR A 57 1.90 -3.87 -6.57
C TYR A 57 2.51 -4.68 -5.44
N LYS A 58 2.77 -4.01 -4.31
CA LYS A 58 3.36 -4.60 -3.11
C LYS A 58 2.45 -4.38 -1.92
N VAL A 59 2.39 -5.36 -1.02
CA VAL A 59 1.68 -5.23 0.26
C VAL A 59 2.35 -4.15 1.11
N VAL A 60 1.54 -3.22 1.62
CA VAL A 60 1.98 -2.18 2.56
C VAL A 60 2.06 -2.81 3.96
N THR A 61 3.24 -3.30 4.34
CA THR A 61 3.44 -3.99 5.64
C THR A 61 2.99 -3.15 6.83
N GLY A 62 3.18 -1.82 6.79
CA GLY A 62 2.69 -0.91 7.81
C GLY A 62 1.18 -1.01 8.00
N ASN A 63 0.42 -1.00 6.91
CA ASN A 63 -1.04 -1.10 6.94
C ASN A 63 -1.51 -2.47 7.41
N VAL A 64 -0.75 -3.53 7.11
CA VAL A 64 -1.01 -4.87 7.66
C VAL A 64 -0.82 -4.91 9.16
N VAL A 65 0.31 -4.42 9.67
CA VAL A 65 0.61 -4.40 11.10
C VAL A 65 -0.41 -3.55 11.85
N TRP A 66 -0.72 -2.35 11.33
CA TRP A 66 -1.74 -1.47 11.90
C TRP A 66 -3.14 -2.06 11.83
N GLY A 67 -3.46 -2.80 10.76
CA GLY A 67 -4.72 -3.51 10.64
C GLY A 67 -4.88 -4.61 11.68
N ILE A 68 -3.84 -5.42 11.93
CA ILE A 68 -3.87 -6.47 12.97
C ILE A 68 -3.98 -5.86 14.36
N LEU A 69 -3.13 -4.88 14.68
CA LEU A 69 -3.16 -4.20 15.98
C LEU A 69 -4.50 -3.47 16.20
N GLY A 70 -5.06 -2.85 15.16
CA GLY A 70 -6.38 -2.22 15.20
C GLY A 70 -7.51 -3.22 15.47
N PHE A 71 -7.41 -4.44 14.90
CA PHE A 71 -8.34 -5.53 15.16
C PHE A 71 -8.27 -6.00 16.62
N GLU A 72 -7.07 -6.14 17.18
CA GLU A 72 -6.85 -6.60 18.56
C GLU A 72 -7.16 -5.52 19.61
N MET A 73 -6.84 -4.26 19.32
CA MET A 73 -7.01 -3.13 20.24
C MET A 73 -8.40 -2.48 20.17
N GLY A 74 -9.21 -2.82 19.16
CA GLY A 74 -10.57 -2.30 18.98
C GLY A 74 -10.67 -0.79 18.70
N LEU A 75 -9.54 -0.12 18.45
CA LEU A 75 -9.42 1.35 18.39
C LEU A 75 -9.61 1.94 16.99
N ILE A 76 -9.38 1.15 15.93
CA ILE A 76 -9.49 1.60 14.53
C ILE A 76 -10.11 0.46 13.73
N PRO A 77 -11.18 0.68 12.93
CA PRO A 77 -11.70 -0.34 12.04
C PRO A 77 -10.64 -0.64 10.98
N PRO A 78 -10.00 -1.83 11.03
CA PRO A 78 -8.92 -2.19 10.11
C PRO A 78 -9.44 -2.45 8.69
N VAL A 79 -10.76 -2.44 8.56
CA VAL A 79 -11.53 -2.43 7.31
C VAL A 79 -11.06 -1.35 6.36
N VAL A 80 -10.66 -0.16 6.83
CA VAL A 80 -10.19 0.90 5.93
C VAL A 80 -8.82 0.57 5.34
N LEU A 81 -7.89 0.12 6.20
CA LEU A 81 -6.52 -0.22 5.80
C LEU A 81 -6.49 -1.43 4.87
N PHE A 82 -7.18 -2.51 5.24
CA PHE A 82 -7.27 -3.71 4.41
C PHE A 82 -8.18 -3.52 3.20
N GLY A 83 -9.22 -2.69 3.32
CA GLY A 83 -10.22 -2.48 2.28
C GLY A 83 -9.69 -1.69 1.09
N TRP A 84 -8.96 -0.60 1.32
CA TRP A 84 -8.55 0.33 0.25
C TRP A 84 -7.05 0.60 0.15
N TYR A 85 -6.27 0.32 1.19
CA TYR A 85 -4.86 0.75 1.26
C TYR A 85 -3.89 -0.42 1.46
N LEU A 86 -4.27 -1.64 1.11
CA LEU A 86 -3.46 -2.83 1.40
C LEU A 86 -2.26 -2.96 0.46
N TYR A 87 -2.41 -2.53 -0.79
CA TYR A 87 -1.41 -2.67 -1.83
C TYR A 87 -1.02 -1.31 -2.41
N GLU A 88 0.28 -1.08 -2.59
CA GLU A 88 0.82 0.12 -3.22
C GLU A 88 1.51 -0.20 -4.56
N PRO A 89 1.44 0.69 -5.55
CA PRO A 89 2.13 0.51 -6.83
C PRO A 89 3.63 0.72 -6.68
N VAL A 90 4.44 -0.24 -7.13
CA VAL A 90 5.91 -0.18 -7.04
C VAL A 90 6.60 0.09 -8.37
N GLY A 91 5.99 -0.27 -9.50
CA GLY A 91 6.57 -0.04 -10.82
C GLY A 91 5.80 -0.70 -11.96
N ALA A 92 6.30 -0.54 -13.18
CA ALA A 92 5.82 -1.32 -14.32
C ALA A 92 6.29 -2.77 -14.16
N LYS A 93 5.44 -3.74 -14.53
CA LYS A 93 5.84 -5.15 -14.55
C LYS A 93 6.95 -5.39 -15.55
N ALA A 94 7.81 -6.36 -15.26
CA ALA A 94 8.86 -6.77 -16.17
C ALA A 94 8.29 -7.56 -17.36
N PRO A 95 8.93 -7.49 -18.56
CA PRO A 95 8.54 -8.30 -19.71
C PRO A 95 8.51 -9.80 -19.36
N GLY A 96 7.46 -10.50 -19.77
CA GLY A 96 7.28 -11.93 -19.48
C GLY A 96 6.60 -12.25 -18.14
N GLN A 97 6.21 -11.24 -17.34
CA GLN A 97 5.31 -11.45 -16.21
C GLN A 97 3.84 -11.46 -16.67
N PRO A 98 2.95 -12.26 -16.06
CA PRO A 98 1.53 -12.28 -16.42
C PRO A 98 0.89 -10.89 -16.38
N GLY A 99 0.38 -10.45 -17.54
CA GLY A 99 -0.25 -9.14 -17.72
C GLY A 99 0.73 -7.97 -17.87
N ALA A 100 2.02 -8.21 -18.11
CA ALA A 100 2.93 -7.17 -18.56
C ALA A 100 2.55 -6.72 -19.99
N ARG A 101 2.77 -5.44 -20.32
CA ARG A 101 2.78 -4.97 -21.71
C ARG A 101 4.03 -5.53 -22.38
N ASP A 102 3.85 -6.16 -23.54
CA ASP A 102 4.93 -6.65 -24.40
C ASP A 102 5.66 -5.48 -25.08
#